data_AF-A0A1S8WHH3-F1
#
_entry.id   AF-A0A1S8WHH3-F1
#
_cell.length_a   1.000
_cell.length_b   1.000
_cell.length_c   1.000
_cell.angle_alpha   90.00
_cell.angle_beta   90.00
_cell.angle_gamma   90.00
#
_symmetry.space_group_name_H-M   'P 1'
#
loop_
_entity.id
_entity.type
_entity.pdbx_description
1 polymer ?
#
loop_
_entity_poly.entity_id
_entity_poly.type
_entity_poly.pdbx_seq_one_letter_code
_entity_poly.pdbx_strand_id
1 'polypeptide(L)'
;MLINISVSGRDGQGFPFQRYSKVALSGRKPRPIVITCPPKIELQRGATTELACTVNSEVPYTIKWYKDGRHLAGHADENKIYNQPGSVLYTITDANEDSHGIYAAEVHPTITEGDPKIDGEFKDEVAVVILRKSLPVV
;
A
#
# COMPACT_ATOMS: atom_id res chain seq x y z
N MET A 1 6.76 -28.91 -0.29
CA MET A 1 7.81 -28.96 -1.34
C MET A 1 9.14 -29.24 -0.66
N LEU A 2 9.99 -30.10 -1.22
CA LEU A 2 11.34 -30.32 -0.71
C LEU A 2 12.29 -29.37 -1.44
N ILE A 3 13.02 -28.53 -0.71
CA ILE A 3 14.09 -27.71 -1.29
C ILE A 3 15.43 -28.28 -0.85
N ASN A 4 16.34 -28.43 -1.80
CA ASN A 4 17.70 -28.87 -1.56
C ASN A 4 18.56 -27.64 -1.30
N ILE A 5 19.00 -27.46 -0.05
CA ILE A 5 19.96 -26.42 0.29
C ILE A 5 21.34 -27.08 0.34
N SER A 6 22.26 -26.59 -0.48
CA SER A 6 23.67 -26.99 -0.46
C SER A 6 24.55 -25.82 -0.08
N VAL A 7 25.38 -26.00 0.94
CA VAL A 7 26.43 -25.05 1.32
C VAL A 7 27.76 -25.64 0.89
N SER A 8 28.53 -24.89 0.10
CA SER A 8 29.89 -25.23 -0.31
C SER A 8 30.89 -24.26 0.31
N GLY A 9 32.05 -24.75 0.73
CA GLY A 9 33.10 -23.90 1.31
C GLY A 9 34.47 -24.58 1.27
N ARG A 10 35.45 -23.94 1.91
CA ARG A 10 36.76 -24.52 2.19
C ARG A 10 37.05 -24.47 3.68
N ASP A 11 37.72 -25.49 4.21
CA ASP A 11 38.15 -25.50 5.60
C ASP A 11 39.44 -24.67 5.81
N GLY A 12 39.96 -24.64 7.04
CA GLY A 12 41.19 -23.92 7.39
C GLY A 12 42.46 -24.45 6.71
N GLN A 13 42.39 -25.61 6.06
CA GLN A 13 43.48 -26.21 5.28
C GLN A 13 43.25 -26.04 3.76
N GLY A 14 42.15 -25.39 3.36
CA GLY A 14 41.81 -25.14 1.97
C GLY A 14 41.10 -26.30 1.27
N PHE A 15 40.72 -27.37 1.96
CA PHE A 15 39.98 -28.48 1.36
C PHE A 15 38.51 -28.09 1.11
N PRO A 16 37.95 -28.40 -0.07
CA PRO A 16 36.56 -28.12 -0.35
C PRO A 16 35.65 -29.03 0.49
N PHE A 17 34.58 -28.46 1.04
CA PHE A 17 33.51 -29.23 1.69
C PHE A 17 32.15 -28.84 1.12
N GLN A 18 31.19 -29.76 1.22
CA GLN A 18 29.81 -29.51 0.86
C GLN A 18 28.85 -30.13 1.88
N ARG A 19 27.89 -29.35 2.35
CA ARG A 19 26.81 -29.81 3.22
C ARG A 19 25.50 -29.76 2.46
N TYR A 20 24.87 -30.92 2.29
CA TYR A 20 23.53 -31.04 1.74
C TYR A 20 22.53 -31.17 2.89
N SER A 21 21.51 -30.32 2.92
CA SER A 21 20.41 -30.44 3.88
C SER A 21 19.10 -30.60 3.12
N LYS A 22 18.34 -31.66 3.46
CA LYS A 22 16.95 -31.80 3.03
C LYS A 22 16.09 -31.00 4.01
N VAL A 23 15.45 -29.95 3.53
CA VAL A 23 14.51 -29.16 4.33
C VAL A 23 13.13 -29.28 3.70
N ALA A 24 12.14 -29.65 4.52
CA ALA A 24 10.74 -29.60 4.12
C ALA A 24 10.24 -28.16 4.27
N LEU A 25 9.71 -27.59 3.19
CA LEU A 25 9.05 -26.29 3.21
C LEU A 25 7.57 -26.46 2.88
N SER A 26 6.74 -25.81 3.69
CA SER A 26 5.32 -25.66 3.43
C SER A 26 5.05 -24.22 3.02
N GLY A 27 4.43 -24.03 1.86
CA GLY A 27 3.82 -22.76 1.54
C GLY A 27 2.68 -22.47 2.51
N ARG A 28 2.43 -21.19 2.76
CA ARG A 28 1.21 -20.73 3.43
C ARG A 28 0.47 -19.77 2.50
N LYS A 29 -0.81 -19.56 2.77
CA LYS A 29 -1.55 -18.46 2.13
C LYS A 29 -0.91 -17.11 2.51
N PRO A 30 -0.91 -16.12 1.59
CA PRO A 30 -0.54 -14.75 1.92
C PRO A 30 -1.36 -14.23 3.11
N ARG A 31 -0.77 -13.31 3.88
CA ARG A 31 -1.53 -12.60 4.92
C ARG A 31 -2.63 -11.77 4.28
N PRO A 32 -3.73 -11.51 5.01
CA PRO A 32 -4.74 -10.60 4.52
C PRO A 32 -4.14 -9.23 4.21
N ILE A 33 -4.58 -8.64 3.11
CA ILE A 33 -4.20 -7.28 2.76
C ILE A 33 -4.97 -6.33 3.66
N VAL A 34 -4.28 -5.30 4.16
CA VAL A 34 -4.89 -4.23 4.97
C VAL A 34 -4.39 -2.90 4.43
N ILE A 35 -5.32 -2.00 4.17
CA ILE A 35 -5.02 -0.58 3.96
C ILE A 35 -5.52 0.21 5.18
N THR A 36 -4.74 1.22 5.58
CA THR A 36 -5.09 2.10 6.70
C THR A 36 -4.81 3.55 6.32
N CYS A 37 -5.85 4.35 6.31
CA CYS A 37 -5.84 5.78 6.05
C CYS A 37 -6.06 6.55 7.36
N PRO A 38 -5.60 7.82 7.45
CA PRO A 38 -5.99 8.70 8.54
C PRO A 38 -7.51 8.92 8.49
N PRO A 39 -8.22 8.94 9.63
CA PRO A 39 -9.68 9.04 9.64
C PRO A 39 -10.17 10.40 9.13
N LYS A 40 -9.38 11.46 9.34
CA LYS A 40 -9.74 12.83 8.97
C LYS A 40 -8.49 13.67 8.73
N ILE A 41 -8.55 14.54 7.73
CA ILE A 41 -7.57 15.58 7.45
C ILE A 41 -8.29 16.92 7.33
N GLU A 42 -7.75 17.93 8.00
CA GLU A 42 -8.28 19.30 7.98
C GLU A 42 -7.32 20.22 7.20
N LEU A 43 -7.86 20.94 6.21
CA LEU A 43 -7.07 21.79 5.33
C LEU A 43 -7.57 23.22 5.34
N GLN A 44 -6.65 24.17 5.30
CA GLN A 44 -6.98 25.56 5.01
C GLN A 44 -7.19 25.75 3.51
N ARG A 45 -8.05 26.69 3.14
CA ARG A 45 -8.26 27.04 1.73
C ARG A 45 -6.93 27.47 1.08
N GLY A 46 -6.62 26.91 -0.09
CA GLY A 46 -5.39 27.13 -0.85
C GLY A 46 -4.19 26.29 -0.39
N ALA A 47 -4.36 25.43 0.62
CA ALA A 47 -3.29 24.53 1.06
C ALA A 47 -3.05 23.39 0.07
N THR A 48 -1.82 22.88 0.04
CA THR A 48 -1.44 21.65 -0.65
C THR A 48 -1.06 20.60 0.40
N THR A 49 -1.57 19.38 0.25
CA THR A 49 -1.31 18.27 1.19
C THR A 49 -1.23 16.93 0.47
N GLU A 50 -0.76 15.91 1.17
CA GLU A 50 -0.74 14.52 0.71
C GLU A 50 -1.58 13.65 1.65
N LEU A 51 -2.59 12.98 1.11
CA LEU A 51 -3.32 11.92 1.80
C LEU A 51 -2.44 10.67 1.80
N ALA A 52 -1.95 10.27 2.97
CA ALA A 52 -1.07 9.12 3.10
C ALA A 52 -1.83 7.93 3.69
N CYS A 53 -2.04 6.87 2.90
CA CYS A 53 -2.57 5.59 3.39
C CYS A 53 -1.45 4.55 3.42
N THR A 54 -1.40 3.72 4.47
CA THR A 54 -0.42 2.64 4.62
C THR A 54 -1.02 1.34 4.12
N VAL A 55 -0.34 0.64 3.23
CA VAL A 55 -0.76 -0.65 2.70
C VAL A 55 0.18 -1.74 3.18
N ASN A 56 -0.38 -2.77 3.81
CA ASN A 56 0.32 -3.98 4.19
C ASN A 56 -0.10 -5.13 3.28
N SER A 57 0.80 -5.56 2.38
CA SER A 57 0.56 -6.61 1.40
C SER A 57 1.79 -7.48 1.17
N GLU A 58 1.60 -8.80 1.11
CA GLU A 58 2.65 -9.77 0.76
C GLU A 58 2.72 -10.04 -0.76
N VAL A 59 1.83 -9.43 -1.55
CA VAL A 59 1.81 -9.51 -3.00
C VAL A 59 1.85 -8.13 -3.65
N PRO A 60 2.25 -8.01 -4.92
CA PRO A 60 2.20 -6.72 -5.60
C PRO A 60 0.75 -6.24 -5.80
N TYR A 61 0.57 -4.92 -5.79
CA TYR A 61 -0.74 -4.28 -5.85
C TYR A 61 -0.70 -2.95 -6.59
N THR A 62 -1.86 -2.50 -7.05
CA THR A 62 -2.10 -1.14 -7.55
C THR A 62 -3.13 -0.43 -6.66
N ILE A 63 -3.22 0.89 -6.77
CA ILE A 63 -4.17 1.72 -6.02
C ILE A 63 -5.10 2.43 -6.97
N LYS A 64 -6.38 2.50 -6.59
CA LYS A 64 -7.34 3.42 -7.17
C LYS A 64 -7.85 4.37 -6.10
N TRP A 65 -7.95 5.64 -6.46
CA TRP A 65 -8.46 6.69 -5.59
C TRP A 65 -9.89 7.06 -5.97
N TYR A 66 -10.71 7.35 -4.97
CA TYR A 66 -12.08 7.81 -5.14
C TYR A 66 -12.34 9.03 -4.28
N LYS A 67 -13.25 9.89 -4.71
CA LYS A 67 -13.84 10.98 -3.92
C LYS A 67 -15.35 10.88 -3.98
N ASP A 68 -16.00 10.78 -2.84
CA ASP A 68 -17.46 10.69 -2.72
C ASP A 68 -18.04 9.56 -3.61
N GLY A 69 -17.29 8.44 -3.71
CA GLY A 69 -17.61 7.29 -4.56
C GLY A 69 -17.23 7.42 -6.04
N ARG A 70 -16.75 8.58 -6.50
CA ARG A 70 -16.32 8.80 -7.89
C ARG A 70 -14.82 8.53 -8.06
N HIS A 71 -14.45 7.75 -9.07
CA HIS A 71 -13.05 7.44 -9.39
C HIS A 71 -12.27 8.71 -9.79
N LEU A 72 -11.08 8.86 -9.21
CA LEU A 72 -10.13 9.94 -9.45
C LEU A 72 -9.03 9.47 -10.40
N ALA A 73 -9.25 9.60 -11.71
CA ALA A 73 -8.26 9.28 -12.74
C ALA A 73 -7.22 10.40 -12.93
N GLY A 74 -6.10 10.09 -13.58
CA GLY A 74 -5.08 11.06 -14.00
C GLY A 74 -4.10 11.51 -12.91
N HIS A 75 -4.00 10.77 -11.80
CA HIS A 75 -3.01 11.04 -10.77
C HIS A 75 -1.65 10.42 -11.14
N ALA A 76 -0.55 10.96 -10.60
CA ALA A 76 0.81 10.61 -11.02
C ALA A 76 1.15 9.12 -10.87
N ASP A 77 0.61 8.48 -9.83
CA ASP A 77 0.82 7.07 -9.52
C ASP A 77 -0.30 6.16 -10.10
N GLU A 78 -1.12 6.67 -11.02
CA GLU A 78 -2.18 5.86 -11.65
C GLU A 78 -1.56 4.67 -12.41
N ASN A 79 -2.03 3.46 -12.10
CA ASN A 79 -1.50 2.18 -12.61
C ASN A 79 -0.09 1.79 -12.15
N LYS A 80 0.50 2.49 -11.18
CA LYS A 80 1.78 2.09 -10.57
C LYS A 80 1.62 0.79 -9.78
N ILE A 81 2.54 -0.14 -10.01
CA ILE A 81 2.62 -1.40 -9.28
C ILE A 81 3.58 -1.24 -8.09
N TYR A 82 3.07 -1.47 -6.89
CA TYR A 82 3.84 -1.51 -5.66
C TYR A 82 4.20 -2.96 -5.35
N ASN A 83 5.50 -3.26 -5.29
CA ASN A 83 6.00 -4.62 -5.04
C ASN A 83 6.21 -4.92 -3.54
N GLN A 84 6.03 -3.93 -2.67
CA GLN A 84 6.30 -4.03 -1.24
C GLN A 84 5.23 -3.26 -0.44
N PRO A 85 5.01 -3.64 0.83
CA PRO A 85 4.27 -2.80 1.77
C PRO A 85 4.83 -1.38 1.81
N GLY A 86 3.96 -0.38 1.96
CA GLY A 86 4.40 1.00 2.00
C GLY A 86 3.25 1.99 2.02
N SER A 87 3.61 3.27 2.04
CA SER A 87 2.64 4.37 1.99
C SER A 87 2.31 4.73 0.55
N VAL A 88 1.03 4.93 0.29
CA VAL A 88 0.48 5.39 -0.98
C VAL A 88 -0.08 6.79 -0.77
N LEU A 89 0.23 7.70 -1.71
CA LEU A 89 0.00 9.13 -1.55
C LEU A 89 -0.98 9.63 -2.60
N TYR A 90 -1.91 10.50 -2.19
CA TYR A 90 -2.72 11.30 -3.10
C TYR A 90 -2.58 12.79 -2.77
N THR A 91 -2.08 13.56 -3.71
CA THR A 91 -1.84 14.99 -3.50
C THR A 91 -3.11 15.79 -3.80
N ILE A 92 -3.56 16.58 -2.82
CA ILE A 92 -4.57 17.63 -3.02
C ILE A 92 -3.82 18.95 -3.14
N THR A 93 -3.99 19.65 -4.26
CA THR A 93 -3.43 20.98 -4.50
C THR A 93 -4.54 22.03 -4.47
N ASP A 94 -4.20 23.25 -4.05
CA ASP A 94 -5.13 24.40 -4.01
C ASP A 94 -6.49 24.06 -3.37
N ALA A 95 -6.45 23.52 -2.15
CA ALA A 95 -7.62 22.99 -1.47
C ALA A 95 -8.76 24.02 -1.38
N ASN A 96 -9.95 23.64 -1.85
CA ASN A 96 -11.12 24.51 -1.96
C ASN A 96 -12.39 23.76 -1.54
N GLU A 97 -13.56 24.41 -1.59
CA GLU A 97 -14.82 23.80 -1.16
C GLU A 97 -15.15 22.49 -1.90
N ASP A 98 -14.74 22.35 -3.17
CA ASP A 98 -14.91 21.13 -3.96
C ASP A 98 -13.97 20.01 -3.53
N SER A 99 -12.88 20.33 -2.83
CA SER A 99 -11.95 19.38 -2.22
C SER A 99 -12.50 18.76 -0.93
N HIS A 100 -13.56 19.33 -0.35
CA HIS A 100 -14.25 18.74 0.79
C HIS A 100 -14.91 17.43 0.34
N GLY A 101 -14.72 16.34 1.08
CA GLY A 101 -15.42 15.09 0.82
C GLY A 101 -14.79 13.89 1.51
N ILE A 102 -15.31 12.72 1.20
CA ILE A 102 -14.75 11.45 1.65
C ILE A 102 -13.91 10.89 0.52
N TYR A 103 -12.60 10.81 0.75
CA TYR A 103 -11.68 10.16 -0.17
C TYR A 103 -11.52 8.71 0.24
N ALA A 104 -11.31 7.83 -0.74
CA ALA A 104 -11.03 6.43 -0.47
C ALA A 104 -9.87 5.93 -1.32
N ALA A 105 -9.03 5.10 -0.72
CA ALA A 105 -8.00 4.35 -1.41
C ALA A 105 -8.42 2.89 -1.50
N GLU A 106 -8.39 2.32 -2.70
CA GLU A 106 -8.76 0.93 -2.97
C GLU A 106 -7.58 0.16 -3.58
N VAL A 107 -7.14 -0.87 -2.86
CA VAL A 107 -6.06 -1.78 -3.20
C VAL A 107 -6.55 -2.85 -4.16
N HIS A 108 -5.87 -2.99 -5.29
CA HIS A 108 -6.11 -4.03 -6.27
C HIS A 108 -4.88 -4.93 -6.38
N PRO A 109 -4.93 -6.16 -5.83
CA PRO A 109 -3.82 -7.11 -5.95
C PRO A 109 -3.58 -7.48 -7.42
N THR A 110 -2.32 -7.55 -7.85
CA THR A 110 -1.97 -7.96 -9.22
C THR A 110 -1.75 -9.48 -9.31
N ILE A 111 -2.65 -10.25 -8.70
CA ILE A 111 -2.57 -11.72 -8.71
C ILE A 111 -3.05 -12.29 -10.05
N THR A 112 -2.51 -13.44 -10.43
CA THR A 112 -2.91 -14.16 -11.65
C THR A 112 -4.09 -15.11 -11.39
N GLU A 113 -4.83 -15.50 -12.43
CA GLU A 113 -6.03 -16.36 -12.31
C GLU A 113 -5.82 -17.73 -11.64
N GLY A 114 -4.57 -18.14 -11.38
CA GLY A 114 -4.23 -19.37 -10.66
C GLY A 114 -3.87 -19.17 -9.18
N ASP A 115 -3.73 -17.92 -8.72
CA ASP A 115 -3.30 -17.63 -7.36
C ASP A 115 -4.43 -17.82 -6.34
N PRO A 116 -4.10 -18.21 -5.09
CA PRO A 116 -5.09 -18.32 -4.04
C PRO A 116 -5.76 -16.96 -3.81
N LYS A 117 -7.09 -16.96 -3.65
CA LYS A 117 -7.85 -15.76 -3.26
C LYS A 117 -7.23 -15.18 -1.99
N ILE A 118 -6.90 -13.89 -2.06
CA ILE A 118 -6.36 -13.14 -0.93
C ILE A 118 -7.54 -12.52 -0.19
N ASP A 119 -7.61 -12.77 1.11
CA ASP A 119 -8.55 -12.11 2.00
C ASP A 119 -8.01 -10.72 2.37
N GLY A 120 -8.86 -9.80 2.81
CA GLY A 120 -8.38 -8.50 3.24
C GLY A 120 -9.43 -7.41 3.26
N GLU A 121 -9.02 -6.29 3.84
CA GLU A 121 -9.70 -5.02 3.74
C GLU A 121 -8.98 -4.20 2.68
N PHE A 122 -9.58 -4.14 1.50
CA PHE A 122 -8.97 -3.55 0.31
C PHE A 122 -9.26 -2.06 0.18
N LYS A 123 -10.15 -1.50 1.00
CA LYS A 123 -10.58 -0.11 0.89
C LYS A 123 -10.62 0.51 2.27
N ASP A 124 -10.08 1.71 2.37
CA ASP A 124 -10.24 2.55 3.56
C ASP A 124 -10.47 4.01 3.13
N GLU A 125 -11.05 4.80 4.03
CA GLU A 125 -11.59 6.12 3.76
C GLU A 125 -10.98 7.20 4.66
N VAL A 126 -10.85 8.42 4.11
CA VAL A 126 -10.37 9.61 4.81
C VAL A 126 -11.32 10.78 4.56
N ALA A 127 -11.80 11.38 5.63
CA ALA A 127 -12.61 12.60 5.56
C ALA A 127 -11.70 13.82 5.36
N VAL A 128 -11.86 14.53 4.25
CA VAL A 128 -11.16 15.80 3.99
C VAL A 128 -12.10 16.96 4.27
N VAL A 129 -11.72 17.79 5.25
CA VAL A 129 -12.53 18.92 5.70
C VAL A 129 -11.78 20.22 5.47
N ILE A 130 -12.42 21.15 4.76
CA ILE A 130 -11.86 22.48 4.52
C ILE A 130 -12.30 23.43 5.63
N LEU A 131 -11.33 23.95 6.37
CA LEU A 131 -11.54 24.91 7.43
C LEU A 131 -11.80 26.30 6.84
N ARG A 132 -12.86 26.94 7.32
CA ARG A 132 -13.09 28.38 7.07
C ARG A 132 -12.13 29.18 7.96
N LYS A 133 -11.59 30.29 7.44
CA LYS A 133 -10.85 31.24 8.28
C LYS A 133 -11.79 31.72 9.40
N SER A 134 -11.45 31.44 10.65
CA SER A 134 -12.02 32.16 11.78
C SER A 134 -11.58 33.62 11.65
N LEU A 135 -12.53 34.54 11.51
CA LEU A 135 -12.27 35.97 11.70
C LEU A 135 -11.62 36.15 13.09
N PRO A 136 -10.53 36.93 13.22
CA PRO A 136 -10.05 37.28 14.55
C PRO A 136 -11.18 38.00 15.28
N VAL A 137 -11.51 37.55 16.48
CA VAL A 137 -12.37 38.30 17.40
C VAL A 137 -11.57 39.54 17.77
N VAL A 138 -11.98 40.69 17.22
CA VAL A 138 -11.46 42.02 17.55
C VAL A 138 -11.98 42.45 18.92
#